data_AF-A0A519J0P0-F1
#
_entry.id   AF-A0A519J0P0-F1
#
_cell.length_a   1.000
_cell.length_b   1.000
_cell.length_c   1.000
_cell.angle_alpha   90.00
_cell.angle_beta   90.00
_cell.angle_gamma   90.00
#
_symmetry.space_group_name_H-M   'P 1'
#
loop_
_entity.id
_entity.type
_entity.pdbx_description
1 polymer ?
#
loop_
_entity_poly.entity_id
_entity_poly.type
_entity_poly.pdbx_seq_one_letter_code
_entity_poly.pdbx_strand_id
1 'polypeptide(L)'
;MPDGRPTPTGLEVPRWVTLKSSQVRARQGPGLDYRILWEYRAANLPVQVIAETREWRKICDPEGSVAWIHRTVASGRRSVFNRSDQEIPIRTGRSDTASVRARLSPHAIVSLDECEDGWCRVRARKLSGWVRQNAVFGTQDRALCNAARPAGPGRN
;
A
#
# COMPACT_ATOMS: atom_id res chain seq x y z
N MET A 1 3.56 8.58 -15.39
CA MET A 1 3.11 9.67 -14.52
C MET A 1 1.61 9.78 -14.70
N PRO A 2 0.86 10.32 -13.73
CA PRO A 2 -0.61 10.35 -13.79
C PRO A 2 -1.20 11.06 -15.03
N ASP A 3 -0.39 11.87 -15.71
CA ASP A 3 -0.69 12.58 -16.95
C ASP A 3 -0.20 11.85 -18.22
N GLY A 4 0.14 10.56 -18.13
CA GLY A 4 0.58 9.75 -19.26
C GLY A 4 2.07 9.87 -19.62
N ARG A 5 2.84 10.77 -18.99
CA ARG A 5 4.29 10.87 -19.26
C ARG A 5 5.03 9.63 -18.76
N PRO A 6 6.10 9.16 -19.44
CA PRO A 6 6.95 8.08 -18.93
C PRO A 6 7.45 8.38 -17.53
N THR A 7 7.48 7.36 -16.66
CA THR A 7 8.08 7.50 -15.32
C THR A 7 9.57 7.19 -15.39
N PRO A 8 10.41 7.76 -14.50
CA PRO A 8 11.83 7.41 -14.42
C PRO A 8 12.11 5.91 -14.24
N THR A 9 11.17 5.14 -13.68
CA THR A 9 11.29 3.68 -13.56
C THR A 9 10.71 2.90 -14.75
N GLY A 10 9.95 3.55 -15.64
CA GLY A 10 9.14 2.86 -16.66
C GLY A 10 7.93 2.12 -16.08
N LEU A 11 7.70 2.15 -14.77
CA LEU A 11 6.55 1.51 -14.13
C LEU A 11 5.34 2.43 -14.14
N GLU A 12 4.15 1.83 -14.20
CA GLU A 12 2.88 2.56 -14.14
C GLU A 12 2.72 3.35 -12.84
N VAL A 13 1.94 4.42 -12.92
CA VAL A 13 1.53 5.22 -11.78
C VAL A 13 0.04 5.54 -11.96
N PRO A 14 -0.83 5.27 -10.96
CA PRO A 14 -0.49 4.79 -9.63
C PRO A 14 -0.08 3.31 -9.60
N ARG A 15 0.72 2.93 -8.59
CA ARG A 15 1.05 1.52 -8.33
C ARG A 15 1.33 1.26 -6.87
N TRP A 16 1.10 0.03 -6.45
CA TRP A 16 1.33 -0.40 -5.08
C TRP A 16 2.79 -0.78 -4.82
N VAL A 17 3.32 -0.30 -3.69
CA VAL A 17 4.60 -0.74 -3.10
C VAL A 17 4.41 -0.94 -1.62
N THR A 18 5.43 -1.48 -0.98
CA THR A 18 5.51 -1.58 0.46
C THR A 18 6.70 -0.85 1.04
N LEU A 19 6.58 -0.42 2.30
CA LEU A 19 7.70 0.09 3.07
C LEU A 19 8.63 -1.08 3.44
N LYS A 20 9.84 -1.08 2.90
CA LYS A 20 10.83 -2.16 3.11
C LYS A 20 11.37 -2.19 4.54
N SER A 21 11.56 -1.02 5.14
CA SER A 21 12.14 -0.85 6.47
C SER A 21 11.03 -0.71 7.52
N SER A 22 11.30 -1.13 8.75
CA SER A 22 10.44 -0.85 9.90
C SER A 22 10.43 0.63 10.29
N GLN A 23 11.40 1.41 9.83
CA GLN A 23 11.47 2.86 10.01
C GLN A 23 11.70 3.55 8.66
N VAL A 24 10.76 4.42 8.27
CA VAL A 24 10.84 5.19 7.02
C VAL A 24 10.47 6.65 7.29
N ARG A 25 11.42 7.55 7.02
CA ARG A 25 11.20 9.00 7.13
C ARG A 25 10.44 9.52 5.91
N ALA A 26 9.25 10.05 6.17
CA ALA A 26 8.37 10.68 5.21
C ALA A 26 8.71 12.17 5.09
N ARG A 27 8.91 12.67 3.88
CA ARG A 27 9.36 14.05 3.63
C ARG A 27 8.36 14.88 2.86
N GLN A 28 8.47 16.20 3.02
CA GLN A 28 7.64 17.17 2.32
C GLN A 28 7.94 17.25 0.81
N GLY A 29 9.16 16.94 0.40
CA GLY A 29 9.58 16.98 -1.00
C GLY A 29 10.62 15.91 -1.35
N PRO A 30 10.96 15.81 -2.65
CA PRO A 30 11.85 14.78 -3.19
C PRO A 30 13.33 15.12 -2.98
N GLY A 31 13.77 15.22 -1.73
CA GLY A 31 15.16 15.54 -1.37
C GLY A 31 15.46 15.36 0.11
N LEU A 32 16.74 15.27 0.47
CA LEU A 32 17.18 15.09 1.86
C LEU A 32 17.14 16.40 2.68
N ASP A 33 17.12 17.53 1.98
CA ASP A 33 16.97 18.90 2.47
C ASP A 33 15.53 19.24 2.87
N TYR A 34 14.54 18.56 2.30
CA TYR A 34 13.14 18.75 2.67
C TYR A 34 12.85 18.25 4.09
N ARG A 35 12.06 19.03 4.84
CA ARG A 35 11.59 18.69 6.17
C ARG A 35 10.97 17.28 6.23
N ILE A 36 11.30 16.55 7.30
CA ILE A 36 10.61 15.32 7.68
C ILE A 36 9.24 15.69 8.24
N LEU A 37 8.19 15.12 7.66
CA LEU A 37 6.82 15.30 8.13
C LEU A 37 6.50 14.32 9.27
N TRP A 38 6.87 13.05 9.10
CA TRP A 38 6.72 11.98 10.09
C TRP A 38 7.64 10.80 9.79
N GLU A 39 7.66 9.81 10.68
CA GLU A 39 8.35 8.53 10.48
C GLU A 39 7.35 7.38 10.59
N TYR A 40 7.26 6.56 9.54
CA TYR A 40 6.50 5.32 9.59
C TYR A 40 7.22 4.31 10.46
N ARG A 41 6.47 3.60 11.31
CA ARG A 41 6.95 2.49 12.14
C ARG A 41 6.31 1.15 11.76
N ALA A 42 6.19 0.88 10.46
CA ALA A 42 5.46 -0.27 9.94
C ALA A 42 6.16 -0.88 8.72
N ALA A 43 6.85 -2.00 8.92
CA ALA A 43 7.40 -2.77 7.82
C ALA A 43 6.26 -3.42 7.00
N ASN A 44 6.47 -3.52 5.70
CA ASN A 44 5.51 -4.05 4.73
C ASN A 44 4.20 -3.25 4.62
N LEU A 45 4.09 -2.04 5.18
CA LEU A 45 2.91 -1.21 5.02
C LEU A 45 2.68 -0.94 3.52
N PRO A 46 1.53 -1.32 2.95
CA PRO A 46 1.21 -0.98 1.57
C PRO A 46 0.98 0.53 1.45
N VAL A 47 1.60 1.14 0.45
CA VAL A 47 1.40 2.54 0.07
C VAL A 47 1.31 2.63 -1.44
N GLN A 48 0.56 3.61 -1.93
CA GLN A 48 0.40 3.79 -3.37
C GLN A 48 1.35 4.87 -3.85
N VAL A 49 2.24 4.54 -4.79
CA VAL A 49 3.02 5.56 -5.49
C VAL A 49 2.10 6.29 -6.45
N ILE A 50 1.98 7.60 -6.29
CA ILE A 50 1.12 8.49 -7.09
C ILE A 50 1.92 9.45 -7.98
N ALA A 51 3.23 9.58 -7.74
CA ALA A 51 4.19 10.25 -8.62
C ALA A 51 5.62 9.83 -8.24
N GLU A 52 6.60 10.09 -9.09
CA GLU A 52 7.99 9.76 -8.78
C GLU A 52 9.00 10.67 -9.48
N THR A 53 10.18 10.74 -8.89
CA THR A 53 11.42 11.21 -9.53
C THR A 53 12.37 10.02 -9.67
N ARG A 54 13.61 10.25 -10.11
CA ARG A 54 14.63 9.19 -10.18
C ARG A 54 14.88 8.51 -8.82
N GLU A 55 14.97 9.31 -7.76
CA GLU A 55 15.36 8.85 -6.41
C GLU A 55 14.18 8.75 -5.44
N TRP A 56 13.07 9.45 -5.71
CA TRP A 56 11.99 9.63 -4.73
C TRP A 56 10.64 9.14 -5.26
N ARG A 57 9.82 8.63 -4.35
CA ARG A 57 8.43 8.21 -4.61
C ARG A 57 7.50 9.08 -3.80
N LYS A 58 6.56 9.74 -4.47
CA LYS A 58 5.44 10.40 -3.82
C LYS A 58 4.38 9.35 -3.57
N ILE A 59 4.02 9.16 -2.32
CA ILE A 59 3.12 8.12 -1.86
C ILE A 59 1.83 8.69 -1.29
N CYS A 60 0.75 7.92 -1.40
CA CYS A 60 -0.47 8.03 -0.64
C CYS A 60 -0.52 6.85 0.35
N ASP A 61 -0.70 7.13 1.63
CA ASP A 61 -0.76 6.10 2.68
C ASP A 61 -2.21 5.71 3.05
N PRO A 62 -2.42 4.74 3.96
CA PRO A 62 -3.78 4.32 4.36
C PRO A 62 -4.65 5.42 4.95
N GLU A 63 -4.05 6.43 5.57
CA GLU A 63 -4.74 7.60 6.14
C GLU A 63 -4.98 8.69 5.10
N GLY A 64 -4.66 8.42 3.82
CA GLY A 64 -4.75 9.40 2.75
C GLY A 64 -3.73 10.53 2.90
N SER A 65 -2.67 10.37 3.69
CA SER A 65 -1.56 11.32 3.79
C SER A 65 -0.66 11.21 2.56
N VAL A 66 -0.08 12.32 2.15
CA VAL A 66 0.82 12.39 0.99
C VAL A 66 2.22 12.72 1.47
N ALA A 67 3.22 11.96 1.04
CA ALA A 67 4.61 12.23 1.38
C ALA A 67 5.59 11.70 0.34
N TRP A 68 6.86 12.10 0.47
CA TRP A 68 7.96 11.56 -0.32
C TRP A 68 8.79 10.58 0.50
N ILE A 69 9.12 9.43 -0.10
CA ILE A 69 10.04 8.44 0.44
C ILE A 69 11.16 8.16 -0.57
N HIS A 70 12.34 7.82 -0.07
CA HIS A 70 13.46 7.45 -0.92
C HIS A 70 13.23 6.08 -1.56
N ARG A 71 13.69 5.84 -2.79
CA ARG A 71 13.45 4.56 -3.49
C ARG A 71 14.00 3.34 -2.75
N THR A 72 15.07 3.49 -1.97
CA THR A 72 15.75 2.38 -1.27
C THR A 72 14.92 1.77 -0.16
N VAL A 73 13.93 2.51 0.34
CA VAL A 73 12.99 2.06 1.38
C VAL A 73 11.64 1.63 0.81
N ALA A 74 11.47 1.65 -0.52
CA ALA A 74 10.31 1.09 -1.20
C ALA A 74 10.63 -0.32 -1.73
N SER A 75 9.65 -1.22 -1.67
CA SER A 75 9.73 -2.56 -2.25
C SER A 75 8.55 -2.84 -3.17
N GLY A 76 8.79 -3.51 -4.30
CA GLY A 76 7.73 -4.01 -5.17
C GLY A 76 6.96 -5.22 -4.60
N ARG A 77 7.39 -5.78 -3.47
CA ARG A 77 6.62 -6.82 -2.76
C ARG A 77 5.26 -6.25 -2.39
N ARG A 78 4.22 -7.03 -2.65
CA ARG A 78 2.83 -6.65 -2.37
C ARG A 78 2.41 -7.16 -1.00
N SER A 79 1.61 -6.35 -0.32
CA SER A 79 0.94 -6.70 0.93
C SER A 79 -0.44 -6.07 0.92
N VAL A 80 -1.27 -6.51 1.84
CA VAL A 80 -2.53 -5.87 2.16
C VAL A 80 -2.62 -5.55 3.64
N PHE A 81 -3.41 -4.53 3.97
CA PHE A 81 -3.61 -4.01 5.30
C PHE A 81 -5.11 -4.02 5.64
N ASN A 82 -5.46 -4.51 6.83
CA ASN A 82 -6.81 -4.35 7.34
C ASN A 82 -6.97 -2.94 7.95
N ARG A 83 -7.58 -2.04 7.19
CA ARG A 83 -7.87 -0.67 7.63
C ARG A 83 -9.14 -0.57 8.50
N SER A 84 -9.98 -1.61 8.51
CA SER A 84 -11.20 -1.61 9.31
C SER A 84 -10.92 -1.94 10.78
N ASP A 85 -11.85 -1.56 11.64
CA ASP A 85 -11.92 -1.94 13.05
C ASP A 85 -12.47 -3.36 13.26
N GLN A 86 -12.89 -4.04 12.19
CA GLN A 86 -13.45 -5.39 12.20
C GLN A 86 -12.46 -6.42 11.66
N GLU A 87 -12.65 -7.68 12.04
CA GLU A 87 -11.86 -8.77 11.50
C GLU A 87 -12.34 -9.18 10.09
N ILE A 88 -11.40 -9.32 9.16
CA ILE A 88 -11.72 -9.76 7.78
C ILE A 88 -11.55 -11.28 7.70
N PRO A 89 -12.56 -12.04 7.24
CA PRO A 89 -12.43 -13.49 7.08
C PRO A 89 -11.44 -13.84 5.97
N ILE A 90 -10.46 -14.69 6.30
CA ILE A 90 -9.60 -15.37 5.33
C ILE A 90 -10.23 -16.73 5.05
N ARG A 91 -10.71 -16.92 3.83
CA ARG A 91 -11.47 -18.11 3.41
C ARG A 91 -10.60 -19.14 2.70
N THR A 92 -11.07 -20.38 2.65
CA THR A 92 -10.38 -21.48 1.95
C THR A 92 -10.47 -21.36 0.42
N GLY A 93 -11.43 -20.60 -0.12
CA GLY A 93 -11.62 -20.39 -1.56
C GLY A 93 -12.20 -19.01 -1.90
N ARG A 94 -12.28 -18.71 -3.19
CA ARG A 94 -12.77 -17.45 -3.79
C ARG A 94 -14.31 -17.34 -3.76
N SER A 95 -14.92 -17.55 -2.61
CA SER A 95 -16.38 -17.49 -2.43
C SER A 95 -16.75 -17.06 -1.03
N ASP A 96 -17.83 -16.28 -0.89
CA ASP A 96 -18.38 -15.89 0.41
C ASP A 96 -18.96 -17.06 1.21
N THR A 97 -19.26 -18.18 0.54
CA THR A 97 -19.74 -19.40 1.18
C THR A 97 -18.62 -20.37 1.56
N ALA A 98 -17.38 -20.11 1.12
CA ALA A 98 -16.24 -20.95 1.49
C ALA A 98 -15.93 -20.81 2.99
N SER A 99 -15.53 -21.92 3.62
CA SER A 99 -15.22 -21.96 5.05
C SER A 99 -14.17 -20.93 5.44
N VAL A 100 -14.36 -20.29 6.60
CA VAL A 100 -13.39 -19.36 7.18
C VAL A 100 -12.24 -20.16 7.77
N ARG A 101 -11.03 -19.95 7.25
CA ARG A 101 -9.80 -20.61 7.72
C ARG A 101 -9.11 -19.84 8.84
N ALA A 102 -9.15 -18.52 8.76
CA ALA A 102 -8.57 -17.60 9.74
C ALA A 102 -9.25 -16.24 9.64
N ARG A 103 -8.87 -15.32 10.52
CA ARG A 103 -9.33 -13.95 10.51
C ARG A 103 -8.15 -13.00 10.52
N LEU A 104 -8.22 -11.96 9.69
CA LEU A 104 -7.25 -10.89 9.62
C LEU A 104 -7.69 -9.78 10.59
N SER A 105 -7.01 -9.66 11.72
CA SER A 105 -7.33 -8.67 12.75
C SER A 105 -7.16 -7.23 12.24
N PRO A 106 -7.82 -6.24 12.88
CA PRO A 106 -7.61 -4.83 12.59
C PRO A 106 -6.13 -4.45 12.58
N HIS A 107 -5.74 -3.60 11.65
CA HIS A 107 -4.37 -3.13 11.44
C HIS A 107 -3.33 -4.19 11.05
N ALA A 108 -3.73 -5.46 10.89
CA ALA A 108 -2.81 -6.51 10.48
C ALA A 108 -2.37 -6.34 9.02
N ILE A 109 -1.09 -6.62 8.76
CA ILE A 109 -0.48 -6.61 7.42
C ILE A 109 -0.11 -8.03 7.04
N VAL A 110 -0.52 -8.47 5.85
CA VAL A 110 -0.20 -9.80 5.29
C VAL A 110 0.30 -9.70 3.86
N SER A 111 1.09 -10.67 3.42
CA SER A 111 1.59 -10.71 2.04
C SER A 111 0.45 -10.96 1.06
N LEU A 112 0.52 -10.31 -0.10
CA LEU A 112 -0.40 -10.49 -1.21
C LEU A 112 0.32 -11.23 -2.34
N ASP A 113 -0.28 -12.31 -2.81
CA ASP A 113 0.24 -13.08 -3.94
C ASP A 113 -0.37 -12.59 -5.26
N GLU A 114 -1.68 -12.74 -5.38
CA GLU A 114 -2.43 -12.45 -6.60
C GLU A 114 -3.86 -12.04 -6.24
N CYS A 115 -4.52 -11.33 -7.16
CA CYS A 115 -5.94 -11.09 -7.10
C CYS A 115 -6.59 -11.55 -8.41
N GLU A 116 -7.72 -12.25 -8.31
CA GLU A 116 -8.47 -12.82 -9.42
C GLU A 116 -9.96 -12.80 -9.04
N ASP A 117 -10.82 -12.36 -9.95
CA ASP A 117 -12.29 -12.32 -9.78
C ASP A 117 -12.77 -11.60 -8.49
N GLY A 118 -12.09 -10.51 -8.10
CA GLY A 118 -12.45 -9.76 -6.90
C GLY A 118 -12.05 -10.44 -5.58
N TRP A 119 -11.18 -11.45 -5.64
CA TRP A 119 -10.59 -12.13 -4.50
C TRP A 119 -9.08 -12.03 -4.54
N CYS A 120 -8.46 -11.87 -3.38
CA CYS A 120 -7.02 -11.78 -3.26
C CYS A 120 -6.48 -12.90 -2.40
N ARG A 121 -5.49 -13.62 -2.92
CA ARG A 121 -4.78 -14.65 -2.18
C ARG A 121 -3.75 -14.00 -1.26
N VAL A 122 -3.90 -14.25 0.03
CA VAL A 122 -3.04 -13.70 1.07
C VAL A 122 -2.27 -14.80 1.79
N ARG A 123 -1.07 -14.46 2.28
CA ARG A 123 -0.22 -15.37 3.03
C ARG A 123 0.28 -14.73 4.33
N ALA A 124 0.20 -15.50 5.41
CA ALA A 124 0.79 -15.19 6.70
C ALA A 124 1.53 -16.42 7.23
N ARG A 125 2.86 -16.39 7.21
CA ARG A 125 3.70 -17.57 7.55
C ARG A 125 3.29 -18.80 6.74
N LYS A 126 2.78 -19.85 7.40
CA LYS A 126 2.32 -21.11 6.77
C LYS A 126 0.83 -21.07 6.38
N LEU A 127 0.09 -20.03 6.77
CA LEU A 127 -1.31 -19.86 6.44
C LEU A 127 -1.44 -19.18 5.08
N SER A 128 -2.29 -19.74 4.21
CA SER A 128 -2.77 -19.06 3.01
C SER A 128 -4.28 -19.23 2.87
N GLY A 129 -4.90 -18.25 2.21
CA GLY A 129 -6.33 -18.24 1.92
C GLY A 129 -6.71 -17.01 1.11
N TRP A 130 -8.00 -16.75 1.01
CA TRP A 130 -8.57 -15.73 0.14
C TRP A 130 -9.36 -14.70 0.94
N VAL A 131 -9.18 -13.43 0.60
CA VAL A 131 -9.97 -12.31 1.13
C VAL A 131 -10.69 -11.62 -0.03
N ARG A 132 -11.85 -11.01 0.24
CA ARG A 132 -12.50 -10.11 -0.71
C ARG A 132 -11.55 -8.95 -1.02
N GLN A 133 -11.34 -8.64 -2.30
CA GLN A 133 -10.40 -7.60 -2.74
C GLN A 133 -10.74 -6.23 -2.16
N ASN A 134 -12.03 -5.89 -2.12
CA ASN A 134 -12.53 -4.61 -1.60
C ASN A 134 -12.52 -4.51 -0.06
N ALA A 135 -12.35 -5.62 0.66
CA ALA A 135 -12.30 -5.61 2.12
C ALA A 135 -10.94 -5.14 2.65
N VAL A 136 -9.88 -5.22 1.84
CA VAL A 136 -8.51 -4.93 2.25
C VAL A 136 -7.94 -3.71 1.52
N PHE A 137 -7.01 -3.02 2.17
CA PHE A 137 -6.25 -1.93 1.56
C PHE A 137 -4.98 -2.48 0.89
N GLY A 138 -4.59 -1.94 -0.27
CA GLY A 138 -3.41 -2.41 -1.04
C GLY A 138 -3.73 -3.07 -2.38
N THR A 139 -5.00 -3.03 -2.77
CA THR A 139 -5.57 -3.74 -3.93
C THR A 139 -6.41 -2.85 -4.83
N GLN A 140 -6.64 -1.60 -4.45
CA GLN A 140 -7.47 -0.66 -5.20
C GLN A 140 -6.76 -0.27 -6.51
N ASP A 141 -7.52 -0.27 -7.61
CA ASP A 141 -6.98 -0.01 -8.96
C ASP A 141 -6.84 1.49 -9.27
N ARG A 142 -7.50 2.34 -8.49
CA ARG A 142 -7.51 3.80 -8.69
C ARG A 142 -6.54 4.50 -7.76
N ALA A 143 -6.08 5.68 -8.19
CA ALA A 143 -5.30 6.57 -7.35
C ALA A 143 -6.12 6.99 -6.12
N LEU A 144 -5.59 6.78 -4.92
CA LEU A 144 -6.22 7.12 -3.65
C LEU A 144 -6.02 8.60 -3.29
N CYS A 145 -4.94 9.21 -3.77
CA CYS A 145 -4.65 10.62 -3.60
C CYS A 145 -4.37 11.28 -4.95
N ASN A 146 -4.75 12.55 -5.09
CA ASN A 146 -4.37 13.37 -6.23
C ASN A 146 -2.85 13.64 -6.22
N ALA A 147 -2.16 13.34 -7.31
CA ALA A 147 -0.72 13.53 -7.43
C ALA A 147 -0.27 15.01 -7.38
N ALA A 148 -1.14 15.95 -7.70
CA ALA A 148 -0.88 17.39 -7.57
C ALA A 148 -0.91 17.88 -6.11
N ARG A 149 -1.54 17.11 -5.19
CA ARG A 149 -1.66 17.51 -3.78
C ARG A 149 -0.27 17.63 -3.13
N PRO A 150 0.02 18.73 -2.40
CA PRO A 150 1.25 18.85 -1.63
C PRO A 150 1.40 17.73 -0.60
N ALA A 151 2.64 17.42 -0.23
CA ALA A 151 2.88 16.48 0.86
C ALA A 151 2.41 17.08 2.19
N GLY A 152 1.74 16.26 2.99
CA GLY A 152 1.09 16.62 4.24
C GLY A 152 0.11 15.54 4.69
N PRO A 153 -0.43 15.67 5.91
CA PRO A 153 -1.39 14.72 6.46
C PRO A 153 -2.65 14.60 5.59
N GLY A 154 -3.37 13.49 5.76
CA GLY A 154 -4.73 13.32 5.24
C GLY A 154 -5.66 14.46 5.66
N ARG A 155 -6.67 14.76 4.84
CA ARG A 155 -7.78 15.61 5.27
C ARG A 155 -8.81 14.68 5.93
N ASN A 156 -9.18 14.98 7.17
CA ASN A 156 -10.39 14.42 7.78
C ASN A 156 -11.63 14.88 7.01
#